data_AF-A0A932XHP2-F1
#
_entry.id   AF-A0A932XHP2-F1
#
_cell.length_a   1.000
_cell.length_b   1.000
_cell.length_c   1.000
_cell.angle_alpha   90.00
_cell.angle_beta   90.00
_cell.angle_gamma   90.00
#
_symmetry.space_group_name_H-M   'P 1'
#
loop_
_entity.id
_entity.type
_entity.pdbx_description
1 polymer ?
#
loop_
_entity_poly.entity_id
_entity_poly.type
_entity_poly.pdbx_seq_one_letter_code
_entity_poly.pdbx_strand_id
1 'polypeptide(L)'
;MRLPSPTARAMWSRARRYRVAAGGRFEARSAAIIIRSNESGPTKEAPPIGSLLIAWQSPTPETATIYRLQWDPESGGSERELWRALDVLAGIGGD
;
A
#
# COMPACT_ATOMS: atom_id res chain seq x y z
N MET A 1 -7.44 2.33 10.82
CA MET A 1 -6.25 1.93 11.61
C MET A 1 -5.39 3.16 11.87
N ARG A 2 -4.97 3.38 13.13
CA ARG A 2 -4.08 4.50 13.50
C ARG A 2 -2.65 4.01 13.66
N LEU A 3 -1.71 4.81 13.21
CA LEU A 3 -0.28 4.53 13.22
C LEU A 3 0.47 5.77 13.66
N PRO A 4 1.64 5.64 14.30
CA PRO A 4 2.57 6.75 14.43
C PRO A 4 2.93 7.31 13.05
N SER A 5 2.95 8.64 12.91
CA SER A 5 3.42 9.33 11.72
C SER A 5 4.78 8.82 11.18
N PRO A 6 5.81 8.53 12.01
CA PRO A 6 7.06 7.96 11.51
C PRO A 6 6.88 6.57 10.88
N THR A 7 6.05 5.71 11.49
CA THR A 7 5.74 4.38 10.96
C THR A 7 5.04 4.47 9.61
N ALA A 8 4.00 5.31 9.51
CA ALA A 8 3.29 5.52 8.26
C ALA A 8 4.22 6.12 7.17
N ARG A 9 5.13 7.03 7.54
CA ARG A 9 6.15 7.55 6.60
C ARG A 9 7.13 6.48 6.14
N ALA A 10 7.52 5.56 7.01
CA ALA A 10 8.37 4.43 6.65
C ALA A 10 7.64 3.49 5.67
N MET A 11 6.37 3.17 5.92
CA MET A 11 5.51 2.41 5.00
C MET A 11 5.40 3.11 3.65
N TRP A 12 5.13 4.42 3.63
CA TRP A 12 5.05 5.22 2.42
C TRP A 12 6.36 5.23 1.64
N SER A 13 7.49 5.36 2.34
CA SER A 13 8.82 5.36 1.73
C SER A 13 9.15 3.99 1.12
N ARG A 14 8.78 2.89 1.78
CA ARG A 14 8.90 1.53 1.23
C ARG A 14 8.00 1.34 0.00
N ALA A 15 6.75 1.78 0.04
CA ALA A 15 5.85 1.72 -1.12
C ALA A 15 6.42 2.47 -2.34
N ARG A 16 7.07 3.62 -2.12
CA ARG A 16 7.78 4.35 -3.20
C ARG A 16 9.01 3.62 -3.74
N ARG A 17 9.72 2.86 -2.90
CA ARG A 17 10.87 2.04 -3.32
C ARG A 17 10.43 0.83 -4.12
N TYR A 18 9.38 0.13 -3.68
CA TYR A 18 8.76 -0.99 -4.40
C TYR A 18 7.77 -0.52 -5.47
N ARG A 19 8.07 0.60 -6.13
CA ARG A 19 7.18 1.16 -7.16
C ARG A 19 7.07 0.24 -8.37
N VAL A 20 5.95 0.29 -9.07
CA VAL A 20 5.70 -0.43 -10.33
C VAL A 20 6.84 -0.25 -11.35
N ALA A 21 7.40 0.96 -11.46
CA ALA A 21 8.53 1.26 -12.34
C ALA A 21 9.88 0.61 -11.92
N ALA A 22 9.94 -0.07 -10.76
CA ALA A 22 11.06 -0.88 -10.31
C ALA A 22 10.73 -2.39 -10.30
N GLY A 23 9.62 -2.80 -10.94
CA GLY A 23 9.12 -4.17 -10.92
C GLY A 23 8.34 -4.54 -9.66
N GLY A 24 7.96 -3.56 -8.83
CA GLY A 24 7.23 -3.78 -7.58
C GLY A 24 5.70 -3.64 -7.71
N ARG A 25 4.97 -3.92 -6.62
CA ARG A 25 3.50 -3.98 -6.60
C ARG A 25 2.78 -2.73 -6.08
N PHE A 26 3.51 -1.67 -5.77
CA PHE A 26 2.95 -0.52 -5.05
C PHE A 26 3.02 0.77 -5.88
N GLU A 27 2.00 1.61 -5.80
CA GLU A 27 2.07 2.99 -6.29
C GLU A 27 1.58 3.94 -5.20
N ALA A 28 2.48 4.78 -4.68
CA ALA A 28 2.14 5.78 -3.69
C ALA A 28 1.81 7.13 -4.37
N ARG A 29 0.58 7.62 -4.19
CA ARG A 29 0.04 8.86 -4.77
C ARG A 29 -0.54 9.76 -3.68
N SER A 30 0.12 10.88 -3.36
CA SER A 30 -0.29 11.92 -2.38
C SER A 30 -0.73 11.42 -0.98
N ALA A 31 -1.89 10.76 -0.89
CA ALA A 31 -2.47 10.18 0.32
C ALA A 31 -2.92 8.72 0.16
N ALA A 32 -2.75 8.11 -1.02
CA ALA A 32 -3.14 6.74 -1.33
C ALA A 32 -1.94 5.85 -1.67
N ILE A 33 -1.98 4.60 -1.26
CA ILE A 33 -1.10 3.56 -1.79
C ILE A 33 -1.99 2.57 -2.56
N ILE A 34 -1.73 2.44 -3.86
CA ILE A 34 -2.38 1.49 -4.75
C ILE A 34 -1.54 0.21 -4.75
N ILE A 35 -2.21 -0.93 -4.59
CA ILE A 35 -1.62 -2.26 -4.62
C ILE A 35 -2.04 -2.91 -5.93
N ARG A 36 -1.08 -3.44 -6.68
CA ARG A 36 -1.29 -4.07 -7.98
C ARG A 36 -0.91 -5.55 -7.96
N SER A 37 -1.52 -6.32 -8.85
CA SER A 37 -1.25 -7.75 -8.96
C SER A 37 0.20 -8.03 -9.36
N ASN A 38 0.70 -9.23 -9.06
CA ASN A 38 2.00 -9.68 -9.59
C ASN A 38 1.91 -10.18 -11.03
N GLU A 39 0.70 -10.42 -11.52
CA GLU A 39 0.46 -11.09 -12.79
C GLU A 39 0.58 -10.14 -13.97
N SER A 40 1.74 -9.49 -14.09
CA SER A 40 2.02 -8.67 -15.26
C SER A 40 3.35 -9.03 -15.88
N GLY A 41 3.21 -9.54 -17.11
CA GLY A 41 4.32 -9.65 -18.03
C GLY A 41 4.98 -8.29 -18.28
N PRO A 42 6.15 -8.29 -18.93
CA PRO A 42 7.10 -7.18 -18.97
C PRO A 42 6.60 -5.87 -19.61
N THR A 43 5.38 -5.83 -20.13
CA THR A 43 4.86 -4.72 -20.96
C THR A 43 3.48 -4.19 -20.55
N LYS A 44 2.82 -4.76 -19.53
CA LYS A 44 1.52 -4.25 -19.05
C LYS A 44 1.64 -3.86 -17.57
N GLU A 45 1.17 -2.67 -17.22
CA GLU A 45 0.96 -2.33 -15.80
C GLU A 45 -0.07 -3.29 -15.21
N ALA A 46 0.28 -3.95 -14.10
CA ALA A 46 -0.66 -4.83 -13.42
C ALA A 46 -1.92 -4.10 -12.98
N PRO A 47 -3.10 -4.74 -13.10
CA PRO A 47 -4.33 -4.15 -12.63
C PRO A 47 -4.24 -3.87 -11.12
N PRO A 48 -4.82 -2.76 -10.65
CA PRO A 48 -4.94 -2.49 -9.22
C PRO A 48 -5.85 -3.54 -8.60
N ILE A 49 -5.34 -4.22 -7.58
CA ILE A 49 -6.10 -5.21 -6.79
C ILE A 49 -6.63 -4.60 -5.49
N GLY A 50 -6.12 -3.43 -5.11
CA GLY A 50 -6.61 -2.71 -3.96
C GLY A 50 -5.93 -1.37 -3.73
N SER A 51 -6.42 -0.65 -2.73
CA SER A 51 -5.84 0.60 -2.30
C SER A 51 -6.05 0.85 -0.81
N LEU A 52 -5.17 1.65 -0.24
CA LEU A 52 -5.31 2.19 1.11
C LEU A 52 -5.17 3.72 1.06
N LEU A 53 -5.97 4.42 1.86
CA LEU A 53 -5.91 5.87 1.99
C LEU A 53 -5.46 6.24 3.40
N ILE A 54 -4.45 7.11 3.47
CA ILE A 54 -3.81 7.61 4.68
C ILE A 54 -4.15 9.08 4.85
N ALA A 55 -4.82 9.40 5.95
CA ALA A 55 -4.91 10.76 6.48
C ALA A 55 -3.67 11.02 7.34
N TRP A 56 -2.78 11.89 6.87
CA TRP A 56 -1.61 12.32 7.64
C TRP A 56 -2.02 13.30 8.73
N GLN A 57 -1.29 13.29 9.84
CA GLN A 57 -1.45 14.26 10.94
C GLN A 57 -2.87 14.29 11.50
N SER A 58 -3.52 13.12 11.56
CA SER A 58 -4.91 12.99 11.98
C SER A 58 -5.10 11.74 12.84
N PRO A 59 -5.76 11.86 14.03
CA PRO A 59 -6.37 13.08 14.58
C PRO A 59 -5.36 14.07 15.20
N THR A 60 -4.11 13.67 15.37
CA THR A 60 -3.04 14.51 15.93
C THR A 60 -1.86 14.61 14.96
N PRO A 61 -1.02 15.66 15.05
CA PRO A 61 0.15 15.81 14.16
C PRO A 61 1.13 14.63 14.22
N GLU A 62 1.14 13.88 15.33
CA GLU A 62 2.02 12.74 15.58
C GLU A 62 1.47 11.42 15.00
N THR A 63 0.24 11.42 14.49
CA THR A 63 -0.42 10.20 14.01
C THR A 63 -0.81 10.29 12.54
N ALA A 64 -0.85 9.13 11.90
CA ALA A 64 -1.45 8.94 10.59
C ALA A 64 -2.54 7.88 10.70
N THR A 65 -3.65 8.10 10.01
CA THR A 65 -4.79 7.19 10.04
C THR A 65 -5.02 6.60 8.65
N ILE A 66 -4.90 5.28 8.53
CA ILE A 66 -5.46 4.56 7.40
C ILE A 66 -6.97 4.51 7.61
N TYR A 67 -7.73 5.29 6.85
CA TYR A 67 -9.18 5.44 7.03
C TYR A 67 -10.00 4.70 5.97
N ARG A 68 -9.35 4.23 4.90
CA ARG A 68 -10.02 3.42 3.87
C ARG A 68 -9.09 2.34 3.37
N LEU A 69 -9.64 1.14 3.27
CA LEU A 69 -9.04 -0.06 2.70
C LEU A 69 -10.04 -0.58 1.67
N GLN A 70 -9.60 -0.76 0.43
CA GLN A 70 -10.43 -1.26 -0.66
C GLN A 70 -9.67 -2.35 -1.40
N TRP A 71 -10.37 -3.38 -1.84
CA TRP A 71 -9.86 -4.41 -2.72
C TRP A 71 -10.90 -4.73 -3.78
N ASP A 72 -10.43 -5.23 -4.92
CA ASP A 72 -11.27 -5.59 -6.05
C ASP A 72 -11.16 -7.11 -6.31
N PRO A 73 -12.15 -7.91 -5.90
CA PRO A 73 -12.08 -9.37 -6.05
C PRO A 73 -12.09 -9.82 -7.51
N GLU A 74 -12.68 -9.04 -8.40
CA GLU A 74 -12.70 -9.33 -9.85
C GLU A 74 -11.30 -9.23 -10.47
N SER A 75 -10.46 -8.33 -9.95
CA SER A 75 -9.04 -8.20 -10.30
C SER A 75 -8.12 -9.12 -9.49
N GLY A 76 -8.68 -10.02 -8.67
CA GLY A 76 -7.92 -10.94 -7.81
C GLY A 76 -7.52 -10.34 -6.46
N GLY A 77 -8.03 -9.17 -6.09
CA GLY A 77 -7.78 -8.55 -4.80
C GLY A 77 -8.59 -9.18 -3.66
N SER A 78 -7.92 -9.44 -2.54
CA SER A 78 -8.57 -9.92 -1.33
C SER A 78 -8.16 -9.10 -0.12
N GLU A 79 -9.00 -9.09 0.91
CA GLU A 79 -8.66 -8.49 2.21
C GLU A 79 -7.34 -9.07 2.76
N ARG A 80 -7.13 -10.39 2.59
CA ARG A 80 -5.92 -11.09 3.02
C ARG A 80 -4.66 -10.58 2.31
N GLU A 81 -4.74 -10.33 1.01
CA GLU A 81 -3.64 -9.72 0.26
C GLU A 81 -3.37 -8.29 0.68
N LEU A 82 -4.42 -7.53 0.98
CA LEU A 82 -4.28 -6.17 1.48
C LEU A 82 -3.55 -6.14 2.83
N TRP A 83 -3.88 -7.05 3.75
CA TRP A 83 -3.16 -7.20 5.02
C TRP A 83 -1.72 -7.65 4.84
N ARG A 84 -1.45 -8.63 3.97
CA ARG A 84 -0.07 -9.02 3.63
C ARG A 84 0.74 -7.85 3.07
N ALA A 85 0.14 -7.07 2.18
CA ALA A 85 0.73 -5.88 1.62
C ALA A 85 1.06 -4.84 2.71
N LEU A 86 0.17 -4.66 3.68
CA LEU A 86 0.42 -3.82 4.86
C LEU A 86 1.56 -4.34 5.73
N ASP A 87 1.65 -5.65 5.97
CA ASP A 87 2.75 -6.28 6.72
C ASP A 87 4.11 -6.06 6.04
N VAL A 88 4.17 -6.19 4.72
CA VAL A 88 5.38 -5.91 3.92
C VAL A 88 5.77 -4.43 4.05
N LEU A 89 4.80 -3.52 3.95
CA LEU A 89 5.06 -2.08 4.11
C LEU A 89 5.47 -1.72 5.54
N ALA A 90 4.86 -2.35 6.55
CA ALA A 90 5.22 -2.21 7.95
C ALA A 90 6.61 -2.81 8.24
N GLY A 91 7.09 -3.73 7.39
CA GLY A 91 8.38 -4.41 7.53
C GLY A 91 8.32 -5.57 8.51
N ILE A 92 7.14 -6.14 8.70
CA ILE A 92 6.87 -7.28 9.58
C ILE A 92 6.91 -8.59 8.76
N GLY A 93 6.53 -8.53 7.48
CA GLY A 93 6.49 -9.69 6.58
C GLY A 93 7.59 -9.66 5.51
N GLY A 94 8.86 -9.77 5.90
CA GLY A 94 9.98 -9.96 4.98
C GLY A 94 10.70 -11.28 5.22
N ASP A 95 10.41 -12.26 4.37
CA ASP A 95 11.35 -13.30 3.90
C ASP A 95 11.26 -13.34 2.37
#